data_AF-A0A1V4QTZ6-F1
#
_entry.id   AF-A0A1V4QTZ6-F1
#
_cell.length_a   1.000
_cell.length_b   1.000
_cell.length_c   1.000
_cell.angle_alpha   90.00
_cell.angle_beta   90.00
_cell.angle_gamma   90.00
#
_symmetry.space_group_name_H-M   'P 1'
#
loop_
_entity.id
_entity.type
_entity.pdbx_description
1 polymer ?
#
loop_
_entity_poly.entity_id
_entity_poly.type
_entity_poly.pdbx_seq_one_letter_code
_entity_poly.pdbx_strand_id
1 'polypeptide(L)' 'MRSPELIKSVFRELERDGLIDRDSTILDVCAGPRERELFLSMGYRNVTISNLDDRLAGDEFDPCPWAYQDAQNLS' A
#
# COMPACT_ATOMS: atom_id res chain seq x y z
N MET A 1 -2.41 -11.60 -8.22
CA MET A 1 -1.30 -11.18 -7.33
C MET A 1 -0.14 -10.71 -8.18
N ARG A 2 0.27 -9.43 -8.12
CA ARG A 2 1.45 -8.94 -8.87
C ARG A 2 2.72 -9.60 -8.34
N SER A 3 3.72 -9.80 -9.18
CA SER A 3 5.00 -10.40 -8.77
C SER A 3 5.72 -9.47 -7.79
N PRO A 4 6.14 -9.94 -6.59
CA PRO A 4 6.94 -9.14 -5.65
C PRO A 4 8.21 -8.54 -6.28
N GLU A 5 8.76 -9.21 -7.30
CA GLU A 5 9.95 -8.74 -8.00
C GLU A 5 9.70 -7.49 -8.83
N LEU A 6 8.48 -7.30 -9.36
CA LEU A 6 8.11 -6.08 -10.08
C LEU A 6 8.04 -4.88 -9.12
N ILE A 7 7.45 -5.08 -7.93
CA ILE A 7 7.37 -4.01 -6.92
C ILE A 7 8.79 -3.61 -6.49
N LYS A 8 9.63 -4.59 -6.18
CA LYS A 8 11.04 -4.36 -5.83
C LYS A 8 11.80 -3.62 -6.93
N SER A 9 11.61 -3.96 -8.20
CA SER A 9 12.34 -3.32 -9.30
C SER A 9 11.96 -1.85 -9.45
N VAL A 10 10.65 -1.54 -9.39
CA VAL A 10 10.17 -0.15 -9.51
C VAL A 10 10.67 0.71 -8.34
N PHE A 11 10.57 0.21 -7.10
CA PHE A 11 11.00 0.98 -5.93
C PHE A 11 12.52 1.21 -5.92
N ARG A 12 13.32 0.24 -6.35
CA ARG A 12 14.77 0.43 -6.52
C ARG A 12 15.11 1.49 -7.57
N GLU A 13 14.33 1.57 -8.65
CA GLU A 13 14.51 2.59 -9.68
C GLU A 13 14.19 3.98 -9.13
N LEU A 14 13.07 4.14 -8.43
CA LEU A 14 12.69 5.40 -7.79
C LEU A 14 13.70 5.86 -6.72
N GLU A 15 14.24 4.93 -5.93
CA GLU A 15 15.33 5.19 -4.96
C GLU A 15 16.61 5.65 -5.66
N ARG A 16 17.01 4.96 -6.74
CA ARG A 16 18.20 5.31 -7.53
C ARG A 16 18.07 6.72 -8.12
N ASP A 17 16.88 7.08 -8.56
CA ASP A 17 16.57 8.37 -9.16
C ASP A 17 16.35 9.47 -8.09
N GLY A 18 16.44 9.13 -6.80
CA GLY A 18 16.32 10.07 -5.68
C GLY A 18 14.92 10.61 -5.42
N LEU A 19 13.89 9.94 -5.96
CA LEU A 19 12.49 10.37 -5.87
C LEU A 19 11.83 9.93 -4.57
N ILE A 20 12.31 8.84 -3.98
CA ILE A 20 11.83 8.30 -2.71
C ILE A 20 13.01 7.81 -1.84
N ASP A 21 12.76 7.67 -0.55
CA ASP A 21 13.68 7.13 0.44
C ASP A 21 12.96 6.24 1.46
N ARG A 22 13.69 5.72 2.44
CA ARG A 22 13.13 4.82 3.48
C ARG A 22 12.15 5.48 4.45
N ASP A 23 12.13 6.82 4.50
CA ASP A 23 11.23 7.60 5.36
C ASP A 23 9.97 8.07 4.62
N SER A 24 9.94 7.91 3.29
CA SER A 24 8.78 8.21 2.46
C SER A 24 7.54 7.46 2.95
N THR A 25 6.40 8.16 2.98
CA THR A 25 5.11 7.57 3.35
C THR A 25 4.50 6.83 2.17
N ILE A 26 4.19 5.54 2.38
CA ILE A 26 3.56 4.66 1.40
C ILE A 26 2.11 4.43 1.82
N LEU A 27 1.18 4.85 0.97
CA LEU A 27 -0.22 4.48 1.03
C LEU A 27 -0.48 3.40 -0.02
N ASP A 28 -0.73 2.19 0.43
CA ASP A 28 -1.06 1.06 -0.44
C ASP A 28 -2.59 0.90 -0.54
N VAL A 29 -3.07 0.67 -1.76
CA VAL A 29 -4.50 0.64 -2.10
C VAL A 29 -4.80 -0.68 -2.78
N CYS A 30 -5.89 -1.32 -2.35
CA CYS A 30 -6.28 -2.67 -2.80
C CYS A 30 -5.18 -3.72 -2.54
N ALA A 31 -4.51 -3.60 -1.40
CA ALA A 31 -3.41 -4.45 -1.01
C ALA A 31 -3.74 -5.33 0.20
N GLY A 32 -2.93 -6.36 0.40
CA GLY A 32 -3.05 -7.27 1.53
C GLY A 32 -1.85 -7.19 2.48
N PRO A 33 -1.89 -7.94 3.59
CA PRO A 33 -0.80 -7.98 4.57
C PRO A 33 0.57 -8.32 3.96
N ARG A 34 0.58 -9.15 2.90
CA ARG A 34 1.79 -9.56 2.19
C ARG A 34 2.53 -8.41 1.52
N GLU A 35 1.81 -7.44 0.96
CA GLU A 35 2.41 -6.24 0.38
C GLU A 35 3.02 -5.34 1.47
N ARG A 36 2.34 -5.18 2.62
CA ARG A 36 2.91 -4.47 3.77
C ARG A 36 4.19 -5.12 4.28
N GLU A 37 4.20 -6.44 4.43
CA GLU A 37 5.41 -7.19 4.82
C GLU A 37 6.54 -7.00 3.80
N LEU A 38 6.23 -6.96 2.50
CA LEU A 38 7.21 -6.69 1.46
C LEU A 38 7.84 -5.30 1.64
N PHE A 39 7.05 -4.24 1.82
CA PHE A 39 7.61 -2.89 2.02
C PHE A 39 8.43 -2.77 3.30
N LEU A 40 7.98 -3.39 4.39
CA LEU A 40 8.75 -3.47 5.63
C LEU A 40 10.07 -4.23 5.42
N SER A 41 10.07 -5.34 4.68
CA SER A 41 11.28 -6.11 4.34
C SER A 41 12.26 -5.32 3.46
N MET A 42 11.74 -4.35 2.71
CA MET A 42 12.55 -3.39 1.93
C MET A 42 13.06 -2.23 2.80
N GLY A 43 12.65 -2.12 4.06
CA GLY A 43 13.12 -1.10 5.00
C GLY A 43 12.31 0.19 5.02
N TYR A 44 11.16 0.24 4.33
CA TYR A 44 10.23 1.36 4.44
C TYR A 44 9.52 1.31 5.80
N ARG A 45 9.48 2.44 6.49
CA ARG A 45 8.96 2.51 7.87
C ARG A 45 7.49 2.92 7.94
N ASN A 46 7.04 3.71 6.97
CA ASN A 46 5.76 4.40 7.01
C ASN A 46 4.81 3.81 5.97
N VAL A 47 4.24 2.64 6.25
CA VAL A 47 3.39 1.89 5.29
C VAL A 47 1.99 1.67 5.85
N THR A 48 0.98 2.18 5.13
CA THR A 48 -0.45 2.04 5.47
C THR A 48 -1.17 1.33 4.33
N ILE A 49 -1.96 0.29 4.64
CA ILE A 49 -2.88 -0.33 3.68
C ILE A 49 -4.26 0.31 3.89
N SER A 50 -4.67 1.18 2.96
CA SER A 50 -5.93 1.93 3.07
C SER A 50 -7.15 1.02 3.17
N ASN A 51 -7.24 -0.04 2.35
CA ASN A 51 -8.40 -0.94 2.34
C ASN A 51 -8.47 -1.87 3.56
N LEU A 52 -7.48 -1.84 4.45
CA LEU A 52 -7.46 -2.57 5.73
C LEU A 52 -7.32 -1.60 6.92
N ASP A 53 -7.38 -0.29 6.67
CA ASP A 53 -7.30 0.72 7.72
C ASP A 53 -8.70 0.93 8.31
N ASP A 54 -8.91 0.39 9.52
CA ASP A 54 -10.16 0.44 10.26
C ASP A 54 -10.53 1.85 10.74
N ARG A 55 -9.63 2.83 10.57
CA ARG A 55 -9.86 4.24 10.90
C ARG A 55 -10.55 5.01 9.78
N LEU A 56 -10.61 4.48 8.56
CA LEU A 56 -11.30 5.15 7.44
C LEU A 56 -12.82 5.00 7.61
N ALA A 57 -13.50 6.14 7.71
CA ALA A 57 -14.95 6.18 7.88
C ALA A 57 -15.72 6.22 6.54
N GLY A 58 -15.03 6.59 5.44
CA GLY A 58 -15.60 6.63 4.09
C GLY A 58 -16.03 8.03 3.63
N ASP A 59 -16.09 9.00 4.55
CA ASP A 59 -16.45 10.39 4.27
C ASP A 59 -15.40 11.10 3.38
N GLU A 60 -14.16 10.61 3.38
CA GLU A 60 -13.05 11.17 2.60
C GLU A 60 -13.20 10.98 1.08
N PHE A 61 -14.17 10.17 0.64
CA PHE A 61 -14.37 9.78 -0.76
C PHE A 61 -15.62 10.39 -1.41
N ASP A 62 -16.34 11.28 -0.73
CA ASP A 62 -17.51 12.00 -1.29
C ASP A 62 -17.15 12.72 -2.61
N PRO A 63 -17.97 12.64 -3.68
CA PRO A 63 -19.32 12.05 -3.79
C PRO A 63 -19.36 10.57 -4.17
N CYS A 64 -18.21 9.90 -4.20
CA CYS A 64 -18.14 8.50 -4.60
C CYS A 64 -18.49 7.60 -3.41
N PRO A 65 -19.56 6.79 -3.49
CA PRO A 65 -19.88 5.85 -2.42
C PRO A 65 -18.73 4.86 -2.25
N TRP A 66 -18.12 4.88 -1.07
CA TRP A 66 -17.05 3.99 -0.67
C TRP A 66 -17.58 3.02 0.39
N ALA A 67 -17.12 1.77 0.32
CA ALA A 67 -17.36 0.77 1.35
C ALA A 67 -16.07 0.02 1.63
N TYR A 68 -15.75 -0.17 2.91
CA TYR A 68 -14.69 -1.07 3.32
C TYR A 68 -15.01 -2.47 2.78
N GLN A 69 -14.10 -3.02 1.99
CA GLN A 69 -14.18 -4.38 1.45
C GLN A 69 -12.82 -5.04 1.65
N ASP A 70 -12.80 -6.06 2.49
CA ASP A 70 -11.64 -6.95 2.58
C ASP A 70 -11.66 -7.88 1.37
N ALA A 71 -10.93 -7.50 0.32
CA ALA A 71 -10.84 -8.28 -0.91
C ALA A 71 -10.25 -9.70 -0.70
N GLN A 72 -9.61 -9.96 0.45
CA GLN A 72 -9.09 -11.28 0.81
C GLN A 72 -10.13 -12.18 1.47
N ASN A 73 -11.27 -11.62 1.86
CA ASN A 73 -12.38 -12.33 2.51
C ASN A 73 -13.72 -12.13 1.76
N LEU A 74 -13.64 -12.09 0.42
CA LEU A 74 -14.83 -12.12 -0.42
C LEU A 74 -15.34 -13.58 -0.49
N SER A 75 -16.49 -13.84 0.14
CA SER A 75 -17.23 -15.12 0.05
C SER A 75 -18.15 -15.17 -1.15
#